data_AF-A0A0D5A107-F1
#
_entry.id   AF-A0A0D5A107-F1
#
_cell.length_a   1.000
_cell.length_b   1.000
_cell.length_c   1.000
_cell.angle_alpha   90.00
_cell.angle_beta   90.00
_cell.angle_gamma   90.00
#
_symmetry.space_group_name_H-M   'P 1'
#
loop_
_entity.id
_entity.type
_entity.pdbx_description
1 polymer ?
#
loop_
_entity_poly.entity_id
_entity_poly.type
_entity_poly.pdbx_seq_one_letter_code
_entity_poly.pdbx_strand_id
1 'polypeptide(L)'
;MELPEFVQQVDSFDASTPKDKIKIFAWFLHTYKSMTTFDNEAMRNCFKQLHLTSPDVSVYLPRMASSKPADLLKERGRYKLARAVRSELDKKYGIHKSIIQVARLLSDLPESVPDMAERAFLSEALNCYRVEAFRACIVMTWNLAFDHVLRWILADNQRLADFNSAIGKRFPKKSAHQISTIEHFEELKESETIEICQTANLFSKNITEILREKLKKRNMAAHPSQIIIQQSQADDVVTDLVSNVVIVLK
;
A
#
# COMPACT_ATOMS: atom_id res chain seq x y z
N MET A 1 1.76 -13.05 -8.26
CA MET A 1 3.12 -13.14 -7.73
C MET A 1 3.69 -14.49 -8.10
N GLU A 2 4.81 -14.46 -8.80
CA GLU A 2 5.54 -15.66 -9.20
C GLU A 2 6.63 -16.02 -8.18
N LEU A 3 7.09 -17.28 -8.22
CA LEU A 3 8.04 -17.80 -7.23
C LEU A 3 9.39 -17.04 -7.22
N PRO A 4 9.99 -16.67 -8.37
CA PRO A 4 11.22 -15.88 -8.39
C PRO A 4 11.06 -14.50 -7.73
N GLU A 5 9.93 -13.83 -7.97
CA GLU A 5 9.61 -12.52 -7.38
C GLU A 5 9.44 -12.62 -5.86
N PHE A 6 8.79 -13.69 -5.40
CA PHE A 6 8.57 -13.92 -3.98
C PHE A 6 9.89 -14.20 -3.23
N VAL A 7 10.76 -15.03 -3.81
CA VAL A 7 12.01 -15.42 -3.15
C VAL A 7 12.98 -14.24 -2.97
N GLN A 8 12.95 -13.25 -3.85
CA GLN A 8 13.72 -12.00 -3.68
C GLN A 8 13.31 -11.19 -2.44
N GLN A 9 12.09 -11.40 -1.94
CA GLN A 9 11.56 -10.75 -0.73
C GLN A 9 11.88 -11.53 0.55
N VAL A 10 12.50 -12.71 0.42
CA VAL A 10 12.84 -13.56 1.56
C VAL A 10 14.30 -13.34 1.94
N ASP A 11 14.51 -12.68 3.08
CA ASP A 11 15.85 -12.42 3.62
C ASP A 11 16.69 -13.70 3.71
N SER A 12 17.90 -13.63 3.16
CA SER A 12 18.88 -14.73 3.20
C SER A 12 18.35 -16.07 2.67
N PHE A 13 17.44 -16.04 1.69
CA PHE A 13 16.88 -17.24 1.09
C PHE A 13 17.96 -18.20 0.58
N ASP A 14 18.96 -17.70 -0.15
CA ASP A 14 20.00 -18.55 -0.76
C ASP A 14 20.84 -19.30 0.29
N ALA A 15 21.10 -18.67 1.43
CA ALA A 15 21.82 -19.26 2.56
C ALA A 15 20.95 -20.19 3.43
N SER A 16 19.63 -20.25 3.19
CA SER A 16 18.70 -21.04 4.00
C SER A 16 18.89 -22.54 3.80
N THR A 17 18.60 -23.32 4.85
CA THR A 17 18.72 -24.78 4.80
C THR A 17 17.72 -25.40 3.82
N PRO A 18 17.96 -26.62 3.29
CA PRO A 18 16.98 -27.30 2.44
C PRO A 18 15.61 -27.45 3.10
N LYS A 19 15.59 -27.65 4.42
CA LYS A 19 14.37 -27.74 5.23
C LYS A 19 13.60 -26.42 5.23
N ASP A 20 14.30 -25.29 5.42
CA ASP A 20 13.67 -23.97 5.45
C ASP A 20 13.19 -23.54 4.06
N LYS A 21 13.96 -23.83 3.01
CA LYS A 21 13.53 -23.63 1.61
C LYS A 21 12.24 -24.40 1.33
N ILE A 22 12.12 -25.65 1.78
CA ILE A 22 10.88 -26.45 1.66
C ILE A 22 9.71 -25.79 2.40
N LYS A 23 9.92 -25.24 3.61
CA LYS A 23 8.86 -24.51 4.34
C LYS A 23 8.38 -23.27 3.58
N ILE A 24 9.31 -22.49 3.04
CA ILE A 24 9.04 -21.28 2.26
C ILE A 24 8.26 -21.62 0.99
N PHE A 25 8.67 -22.65 0.25
CA PHE A 25 7.95 -23.13 -0.93
C PHE A 25 6.56 -23.68 -0.60
N ALA A 26 6.44 -24.50 0.45
CA ALA A 26 5.16 -25.01 0.92
C ALA A 26 4.20 -23.85 1.26
N TRP A 27 4.71 -22.80 1.89
CA TRP A 27 3.94 -21.59 2.18
C TRP A 27 3.51 -20.86 0.91
N PHE A 28 4.43 -20.64 -0.03
CA PHE A 28 4.12 -20.04 -1.33
C PHE A 28 3.03 -20.81 -2.09
N LEU A 29 3.13 -22.15 -2.16
CA LEU A 29 2.15 -23.00 -2.84
C LEU A 29 0.75 -22.88 -2.21
N HIS A 30 0.69 -22.83 -0.88
CA HIS A 30 -0.58 -22.64 -0.17
C HIS A 30 -1.15 -21.22 -0.37
N THR A 31 -0.30 -20.19 -0.31
CA THR A 31 -0.74 -18.77 -0.29
C THR A 31 -1.02 -18.21 -1.68
N TYR A 32 -0.13 -18.42 -2.64
CA TYR A 32 -0.20 -17.78 -3.97
C TYR A 32 -0.68 -18.70 -5.07
N LYS A 33 -0.55 -20.01 -4.90
CA LYS A 33 -1.08 -21.00 -5.86
C LYS A 33 -2.34 -21.71 -5.34
N SER A 34 -2.87 -21.29 -4.18
CA SER A 34 -4.11 -21.79 -3.57
C SER A 34 -4.19 -23.32 -3.42
N MET A 35 -3.04 -23.99 -3.32
CA MET A 35 -2.99 -25.44 -3.16
C MET A 35 -3.31 -25.80 -1.71
N THR A 36 -4.31 -26.64 -1.45
CA THR A 36 -4.62 -27.09 -0.07
C THR A 36 -3.58 -28.08 0.46
N THR A 37 -3.00 -28.89 -0.42
CA THR A 37 -1.92 -29.84 -0.13
C THR A 37 -0.98 -29.95 -1.33
N PHE A 38 0.29 -30.25 -1.08
CA PHE A 38 1.32 -30.42 -2.10
C PHE A 38 1.99 -31.80 -2.01
N ASP A 39 2.66 -32.19 -3.07
CA ASP A 39 3.38 -33.46 -3.20
C ASP A 39 4.85 -33.23 -3.57
N ASN A 40 5.58 -34.33 -3.81
CA ASN A 40 6.99 -34.29 -4.21
C ASN A 40 7.21 -33.54 -5.53
N GLU A 41 6.29 -33.65 -6.48
CA GLU A 41 6.42 -33.03 -7.80
C GLU A 41 6.27 -31.52 -7.71
N ALA A 42 5.23 -31.04 -7.02
CA ALA A 42 5.03 -29.62 -6.75
C ALA A 42 6.24 -28.99 -6.06
N MET A 43 6.83 -29.70 -5.09
CA MET A 43 8.02 -29.22 -4.39
C MET A 43 9.26 -29.17 -5.30
N ARG A 44 9.52 -30.22 -6.09
CA ARG A 44 10.62 -30.23 -7.08
C ARG A 44 10.48 -29.13 -8.12
N ASN A 45 9.25 -28.86 -8.56
CA ASN A 45 8.98 -27.78 -9.51
C ASN A 45 9.36 -26.41 -8.95
N CYS A 46 9.20 -26.17 -7.64
CA CYS A 46 9.65 -24.93 -7.00
C CYS A 46 11.19 -24.76 -7.08
N PHE A 47 11.96 -25.82 -6.80
CA PHE A 47 13.42 -25.79 -6.97
C PHE A 47 13.82 -25.57 -8.43
N LYS A 48 13.14 -26.25 -9.36
CA LYS A 48 13.42 -26.15 -10.80
C LYS A 48 13.17 -24.73 -11.35
N GLN A 49 12.07 -24.08 -10.96
CA GLN A 49 11.75 -22.71 -11.38
C GLN A 49 12.81 -21.69 -10.97
N LEU A 50 13.53 -21.95 -9.88
CA LEU A 50 14.58 -21.08 -9.36
C LEU A 50 15.98 -21.54 -9.77
N HIS A 51 16.09 -22.54 -10.65
CA HIS A 51 17.37 -23.13 -11.07
C HIS A 51 18.23 -23.65 -9.91
N LEU A 52 17.58 -24.16 -8.86
CA LEU A 52 18.26 -24.70 -7.68
C LEU A 52 18.39 -26.23 -7.76
N THR A 53 19.49 -26.76 -7.21
CA THR A 53 19.62 -28.20 -6.96
C THR A 53 18.57 -28.65 -5.95
N SER A 54 17.67 -29.54 -6.38
CA SER A 54 16.63 -30.07 -5.51
C SER A 54 17.22 -31.09 -4.52
N PRO A 55 16.96 -30.96 -3.21
CA PRO A 55 17.28 -32.01 -2.25
C PRO A 55 16.37 -33.23 -2.51
N ASP A 56 16.65 -34.36 -1.87
CA ASP A 56 15.75 -35.51 -1.95
C ASP A 56 14.46 -35.26 -1.17
N VAL A 57 13.51 -34.59 -1.81
CA VAL A 57 12.20 -34.25 -1.23
C VAL A 57 11.44 -35.48 -0.74
N SER A 58 11.67 -36.64 -1.35
CA SER A 58 11.01 -37.90 -0.97
C SER A 58 11.46 -38.40 0.40
N VAL A 59 12.66 -37.98 0.84
CA VAL A 59 13.19 -38.23 2.18
C VAL A 59 12.85 -37.08 3.14
N TYR A 60 12.94 -35.83 2.68
CA TYR A 60 12.69 -34.66 3.53
C TYR A 60 11.24 -34.54 3.97
N LEU A 61 10.27 -34.69 3.06
CA LEU A 61 8.85 -34.47 3.39
C LEU A 61 8.33 -35.44 4.47
N PRO A 62 8.59 -36.78 4.40
CA PRO A 62 8.26 -37.68 5.51
C PRO A 62 8.96 -37.30 6.82
N ARG A 63 10.27 -36.98 6.79
CA ARG A 63 11.02 -36.62 8.00
C ARG A 63 10.48 -35.35 8.67
N MET A 64 10.11 -34.34 7.89
CA MET A 64 9.50 -33.10 8.37
C MET A 64 8.07 -33.31 8.90
N ALA A 65 7.35 -34.32 8.39
CA ALA A 65 6.05 -34.70 8.92
C ALA A 65 6.15 -35.50 10.24
N SER A 66 7.23 -36.25 10.42
CA SER A 66 7.49 -37.06 11.61
C SER A 66 8.31 -36.36 12.71
N SER A 67 8.77 -35.12 12.49
CA SER A 67 9.53 -34.36 13.47
C SER A 67 8.68 -33.96 14.69
N LYS A 68 9.33 -33.61 15.80
CA LYS A 68 8.68 -33.08 17.01
C LYS A 68 9.30 -31.73 17.38
N PRO A 69 8.59 -30.59 17.23
CA PRO A 69 7.27 -30.47 16.61
C PRO A 69 7.27 -30.80 15.11
N ALA A 70 6.12 -31.23 14.59
CA ALA A 70 5.95 -31.54 13.18
C ALA A 70 5.94 -30.25 12.36
N ASP A 71 6.77 -30.17 11.32
CA ASP A 71 6.76 -29.03 10.41
C ASP A 71 5.65 -29.16 9.35
N LEU A 72 5.34 -30.41 8.98
CA LEU A 72 4.34 -30.77 7.98
C LEU A 72 3.29 -31.73 8.57
N LEU A 73 2.09 -31.70 8.01
CA LEU A 73 1.04 -32.67 8.26
C LEU A 73 0.82 -33.50 7.00
N LYS A 74 0.74 -34.82 7.15
CA LYS A 74 0.49 -35.76 6.05
C LYS A 74 -1.01 -36.01 5.91
N GLU A 75 -1.53 -35.90 4.69
CA GLU A 75 -2.94 -36.13 4.36
C GLU A 75 -3.05 -36.89 3.04
N ARG A 76 -3.56 -38.13 3.08
CA ARG A 76 -3.76 -39.00 1.89
C ARG A 76 -2.53 -39.06 0.95
N GLY A 77 -1.33 -39.15 1.52
CA GLY A 77 -0.07 -39.22 0.75
C GLY A 77 0.49 -37.87 0.28
N ARG A 78 -0.21 -36.77 0.57
CA ARG A 78 0.22 -35.38 0.32
C ARG A 78 0.59 -34.70 1.64
N TYR A 79 1.09 -33.47 1.55
CA TYR A 79 1.57 -32.70 2.69
C TYR A 79 0.95 -31.31 2.73
N LYS A 80 0.85 -30.75 3.94
CA LYS A 80 0.54 -29.33 4.18
C LYS A 80 1.34 -28.82 5.36
N LEU A 81 1.54 -27.51 5.46
CA LEU A 81 2.22 -26.92 6.62
C LEU A 81 1.45 -27.18 7.91
N ALA A 82 2.18 -27.52 8.99
CA ALA A 82 1.62 -27.49 10.33
C ALA A 82 1.24 -26.07 10.73
N ARG A 83 0.17 -25.90 11.53
CA ARG A 83 -0.39 -24.59 11.87
C ARG A 83 0.63 -23.63 12.50
N ALA A 84 1.54 -24.13 13.34
CA ALA A 84 2.57 -23.33 13.98
C ALA A 84 3.51 -22.71 12.93
N VAL A 85 4.09 -23.56 12.07
CA VAL A 85 4.98 -23.12 10.97
C VAL A 85 4.24 -22.21 10.00
N ARG A 86 2.98 -22.53 9.65
CA ARG A 86 2.15 -21.69 8.80
C ARG A 86 1.96 -20.30 9.40
N SER A 87 1.61 -20.22 10.68
CA SER A 87 1.42 -18.95 11.39
C SER A 87 2.70 -18.12 11.48
N GLU A 88 3.85 -18.75 11.68
CA GLU A 88 5.16 -18.07 11.69
C GLU A 88 5.48 -17.46 10.32
N LEU A 89 5.25 -18.23 9.25
CA LEU A 89 5.49 -17.76 7.89
C LEU A 89 4.45 -16.73 7.44
N ASP A 90 3.19 -16.83 7.88
CA ASP A 90 2.18 -15.80 7.66
C ASP A 90 2.56 -14.49 8.36
N LYS A 91 3.17 -14.54 9.55
CA LYS A 91 3.69 -13.34 10.22
C LYS A 91 4.92 -12.77 9.51
N LYS A 92 5.78 -13.63 8.96
CA LYS A 92 7.07 -13.24 8.39
C LYS A 92 6.99 -12.79 6.93
N TYR A 93 6.16 -13.47 6.14
CA TYR A 93 6.08 -13.30 4.68
C TYR A 93 4.65 -13.11 4.19
N GLY A 94 3.65 -13.31 5.05
CA GLY A 94 2.29 -12.97 4.71
C GLY A 94 2.24 -11.49 4.38
N ILE A 95 1.88 -11.20 3.14
CA ILE A 95 1.48 -9.86 2.77
C ILE A 95 0.33 -9.51 3.72
N HIS A 96 0.57 -8.59 4.66
CA HIS A 96 -0.47 -8.09 5.55
C HIS A 96 -1.68 -7.76 4.68
N LYS A 97 -2.87 -8.30 5.00
CA LYS A 97 -4.05 -8.17 4.13
C LYS A 97 -4.35 -6.72 3.74
N SER A 98 -3.94 -5.76 4.56
CA SER A 98 -4.00 -4.33 4.27
C SER A 98 -3.13 -3.93 3.08
N ILE A 99 -1.95 -4.53 2.87
CA ILE A 99 -1.11 -4.28 1.69
C ILE A 99 -1.82 -4.70 0.41
N ILE A 100 -2.50 -5.84 0.39
CA ILE A 100 -3.26 -6.29 -0.81
C ILE A 100 -4.46 -5.37 -1.04
N GLN A 101 -5.14 -4.95 0.02
CA GLN A 101 -6.30 -4.05 -0.10
C GLN A 101 -5.89 -2.66 -0.55
N VAL A 102 -4.85 -2.08 0.05
CA VAL A 102 -4.28 -0.78 -0.33
C VAL A 102 -3.71 -0.86 -1.74
N ALA A 103 -2.94 -1.90 -2.06
CA ALA A 103 -2.41 -2.06 -3.41
C ALA A 103 -3.50 -2.23 -4.46
N ARG A 104 -4.60 -2.94 -4.16
CA ARG A 104 -5.77 -3.02 -5.04
C ARG A 104 -6.50 -1.70 -5.16
N LEU A 105 -6.80 -1.04 -4.04
CA LEU A 105 -7.44 0.27 -4.01
C LEU A 105 -6.67 1.28 -4.88
N LEU A 106 -5.34 1.26 -4.79
CA LEU A 106 -4.43 2.07 -5.60
C LEU A 106 -4.29 1.58 -7.05
N SER A 107 -4.38 0.27 -7.31
CA SER A 107 -4.28 -0.29 -8.69
C SER A 107 -5.57 -0.18 -9.49
N ASP A 108 -6.72 -0.03 -8.84
CA ASP A 108 -8.04 0.16 -9.47
C ASP A 108 -8.35 1.64 -9.77
N LEU A 109 -7.55 2.56 -9.20
CA LEU A 109 -7.62 4.01 -9.43
C LEU A 109 -7.27 4.51 -10.86
N PRO A 110 -6.46 3.86 -11.71
CA PRO A 110 -6.04 4.42 -13.01
C PRO A 110 -7.19 4.78 -13.95
N GLU A 111 -8.35 4.12 -13.84
CA GLU A 111 -9.55 4.50 -14.61
C GLU A 111 -10.23 5.78 -14.08
N SER A 112 -9.97 6.14 -12.82
CA SER A 112 -10.53 7.32 -12.13
C SER A 112 -9.55 8.49 -12.00
N VAL A 113 -8.27 8.27 -12.29
CA VAL A 113 -7.18 9.26 -12.18
C VAL A 113 -6.58 9.50 -13.57
N PRO A 114 -7.13 10.43 -14.36
CA PRO A 114 -6.75 10.63 -15.75
C PRO A 114 -5.38 11.32 -15.91
N ASP A 115 -4.89 12.04 -14.90
CA ASP A 115 -3.67 12.85 -15.00
C ASP A 115 -2.38 12.03 -14.82
N MET A 116 -1.33 12.39 -15.55
CA MET A 116 -0.03 11.70 -15.50
C MET A 116 0.76 12.00 -14.21
N ALA A 117 0.65 13.20 -13.66
CA ALA A 117 1.35 13.59 -12.43
C ALA A 117 0.76 12.83 -11.22
N GLU A 118 -0.56 12.73 -11.14
CA GLU A 118 -1.26 11.94 -10.12
C GLU A 118 -0.86 10.46 -10.18
N ARG A 119 -0.76 9.88 -11.39
CA ARG A 119 -0.27 8.50 -11.57
C ARG A 119 1.17 8.30 -11.09
N ALA A 120 2.02 9.32 -11.20
CA ALA A 120 3.38 9.25 -10.65
C ALA A 120 3.36 9.18 -9.12
N PHE A 121 2.61 10.07 -8.45
CA PHE A 121 2.47 10.03 -6.99
C PHE A 121 1.85 8.74 -6.47
N LEU A 122 0.86 8.20 -7.19
CA LEU A 122 0.25 6.90 -6.92
C LEU A 122 1.27 5.76 -6.98
N SER A 123 2.09 5.73 -8.03
CA SER A 123 3.15 4.73 -8.19
C SER A 123 4.21 4.84 -7.09
N GLU A 124 4.59 6.07 -6.73
CA GLU A 124 5.56 6.31 -5.65
C GLU A 124 4.99 5.89 -4.29
N ALA A 125 3.73 6.19 -3.99
CA ALA A 125 3.06 5.76 -2.76
C ALA A 125 3.05 4.22 -2.64
N LEU A 126 2.71 3.53 -3.73
CA LEU A 126 2.77 2.06 -3.81
C LEU A 126 4.17 1.52 -3.55
N ASN A 127 5.19 2.12 -4.17
CA ASN A 127 6.57 1.69 -4.01
C ASN A 127 7.05 1.90 -2.57
N CYS A 128 6.80 3.07 -1.97
CA CYS A 128 7.13 3.34 -0.57
C CYS A 128 6.45 2.33 0.38
N TYR A 129 5.18 2.04 0.13
CA TYR A 129 4.42 1.14 0.98
C TYR A 129 4.94 -0.31 0.90
N ARG A 130 5.31 -0.79 -0.31
CA ARG A 130 5.86 -2.13 -0.51
C ARG A 130 7.19 -2.38 0.19
N VAL A 131 8.01 -1.34 0.33
CA VAL A 131 9.31 -1.41 1.04
C VAL A 131 9.21 -0.96 2.50
N GLU A 132 7.99 -0.89 3.05
CA GLU A 132 7.70 -0.48 4.43
C GLU A 132 8.20 0.93 4.80
N ALA A 133 8.44 1.79 3.81
CA ALA A 133 8.76 3.20 3.99
C ALA A 133 7.49 4.01 4.31
N PHE A 134 6.82 3.67 5.42
CA PHE A 134 5.48 4.18 5.76
C PHE A 134 5.42 5.71 5.90
N ARG A 135 6.50 6.35 6.39
CA ARG A 135 6.59 7.82 6.43
C ARG A 135 6.50 8.42 5.02
N ALA A 136 7.28 7.87 4.09
CA ALA A 136 7.28 8.33 2.69
C ALA A 136 5.94 7.99 2.01
N CYS A 137 5.37 6.82 2.28
CA CYS A 137 4.04 6.45 1.76
C CYS A 137 2.97 7.47 2.13
N ILE A 138 2.92 7.91 3.39
CA ILE A 138 1.98 8.94 3.85
C ILE A 138 2.17 10.25 3.07
N VAL A 139 3.43 10.67 2.87
CA VAL A 139 3.75 11.88 2.11
C VAL A 139 3.31 11.76 0.65
N MET A 140 3.60 10.65 -0.01
CA MET A 140 3.24 10.45 -1.42
C MET A 140 1.73 10.32 -1.63
N THR A 141 1.02 9.68 -0.70
CA THR A 141 -0.44 9.59 -0.75
C THR A 141 -1.10 10.97 -0.56
N TRP A 142 -0.53 11.79 0.32
CA TRP A 142 -0.97 13.17 0.48
C TRP A 142 -0.74 13.99 -0.80
N ASN A 143 0.44 13.88 -1.42
CA ASN A 143 0.73 14.58 -2.67
C ASN A 143 -0.26 14.20 -3.77
N LEU A 144 -0.55 12.89 -3.92
CA LEU A 144 -1.59 12.41 -4.83
C LEU A 144 -2.94 13.09 -4.55
N ALA A 145 -3.44 12.99 -3.31
CA ALA A 145 -4.77 13.49 -2.99
C ALA A 145 -4.88 15.01 -3.06
N PHE A 146 -3.82 15.73 -2.70
CA PHE A 146 -3.83 17.18 -2.72
C PHE A 146 -3.66 17.74 -4.14
N ASP A 147 -2.76 17.18 -4.96
CA ASP A 147 -2.67 17.53 -6.39
C ASP A 147 -4.02 17.29 -7.10
N HIS A 148 -4.69 16.17 -6.78
CA HIS A 148 -6.04 15.88 -7.25
C HIS A 148 -7.07 16.94 -6.85
N VAL A 149 -7.03 17.42 -5.60
CA VAL A 149 -7.87 18.54 -5.16
C VAL A 149 -7.60 19.81 -5.99
N LEU A 150 -6.34 20.16 -6.25
CA LEU A 150 -6.00 21.37 -6.99
C LEU A 150 -6.49 21.29 -8.44
N ARG A 151 -6.23 20.17 -9.12
CA ARG A 151 -6.69 19.91 -10.49
C ARG A 151 -8.20 19.87 -10.57
N TRP A 152 -8.85 19.22 -9.61
CA TRP A 152 -10.29 19.19 -9.49
C TRP A 152 -10.85 20.62 -9.43
N ILE A 153 -10.34 21.49 -8.54
CA ILE A 153 -10.79 22.89 -8.47
C ILE A 153 -10.67 23.60 -9.83
N LEU A 154 -9.53 23.46 -10.51
CA LEU A 154 -9.27 24.11 -11.80
C LEU A 154 -10.08 23.55 -12.98
N ALA A 155 -10.49 22.29 -12.92
CA ALA A 155 -11.15 21.61 -14.03
C ALA A 155 -12.58 22.12 -14.32
N ASP A 156 -13.20 22.85 -13.39
CA ASP A 156 -14.55 23.40 -13.55
C ASP A 156 -14.55 24.91 -13.26
N ASN A 157 -15.07 25.69 -14.22
CA ASN A 157 -15.05 27.16 -14.15
C ASN A 157 -15.91 27.71 -13.01
N GLN A 158 -17.04 27.07 -12.69
CA GLN A 158 -17.92 27.53 -11.63
C GLN A 158 -17.27 27.26 -10.26
N ARG A 159 -16.74 26.06 -10.07
CA ARG A 159 -15.97 25.66 -8.89
C ARG A 159 -14.77 26.57 -8.65
N LEU A 160 -14.02 26.89 -9.71
CA LEU A 160 -12.91 27.83 -9.64
C LEU A 160 -13.37 29.25 -9.24
N ALA A 161 -14.47 29.74 -9.82
CA ALA A 161 -15.03 31.03 -9.48
C ALA A 161 -15.50 31.09 -8.01
N ASP A 162 -16.17 30.03 -7.53
CA ASP A 162 -16.63 29.92 -6.15
C ASP A 162 -15.46 29.89 -5.17
N PHE A 163 -14.42 29.11 -5.47
CA PHE A 163 -13.17 29.07 -4.71
C PHE A 163 -12.53 30.45 -4.62
N ASN A 164 -12.33 31.12 -5.76
CA ASN A 164 -11.74 32.46 -5.82
C ASN A 164 -12.56 33.49 -5.02
N SER A 165 -13.90 33.45 -5.11
CA SER A 165 -14.77 34.35 -4.33
C SER A 165 -14.63 34.13 -2.82
N ALA A 166 -14.27 32.91 -2.40
CA ALA A 166 -14.13 32.54 -1.00
C ALA A 166 -12.77 32.92 -0.41
N ILE A 167 -11.74 33.16 -1.22
CA ILE A 167 -10.40 33.57 -0.76
C ILE A 167 -10.52 34.83 0.09
N GLY A 168 -11.07 35.91 -0.47
CA GLY A 168 -11.22 37.18 0.26
C GLY A 168 -12.17 37.11 1.46
N LYS A 169 -13.17 36.22 1.41
CA LYS A 169 -14.11 36.00 2.52
C LYS A 169 -13.42 35.33 3.71
N ARG A 170 -12.61 34.29 3.45
CA ARG A 170 -11.93 33.53 4.50
C ARG A 170 -10.64 34.20 4.96
N PHE A 171 -9.89 34.77 4.03
CA PHE A 171 -8.59 35.39 4.24
C PHE A 171 -8.57 36.79 3.61
N PRO A 172 -9.13 37.82 4.28
CA PRO A 172 -9.22 39.18 3.73
C PRO A 172 -7.89 39.78 3.26
N LYS A 173 -6.78 39.40 3.91
CA LYS A 173 -5.42 39.81 3.52
C LYS A 173 -4.93 39.25 2.18
N LYS A 174 -5.60 38.21 1.66
CA LYS A 174 -5.32 37.57 0.37
C LYS A 174 -6.44 37.83 -0.65
N SER A 175 -7.28 38.85 -0.42
CA SER A 175 -8.43 39.16 -1.28
C SER A 175 -8.07 39.52 -2.73
N ALA A 176 -6.85 39.99 -2.97
CA ALA A 176 -6.33 40.25 -4.31
C ALA A 176 -5.78 39.00 -5.01
N HIS A 177 -5.65 37.87 -4.28
CA HIS A 177 -5.12 36.63 -4.84
C HIS A 177 -6.16 35.94 -5.70
N GLN A 178 -5.76 35.47 -6.87
CA GLN A 178 -6.64 34.79 -7.81
C GLN A 178 -5.96 33.55 -8.39
N ILE A 179 -6.64 32.42 -8.27
CA ILE A 179 -6.21 31.16 -8.85
C ILE A 179 -6.69 31.08 -10.30
N SER A 180 -5.76 30.77 -11.21
CA SER A 180 -6.05 30.39 -12.59
C SER A 180 -5.17 29.26 -13.10
N THR A 181 -4.03 29.00 -12.44
CA THR A 181 -3.15 27.85 -12.72
C THR A 181 -2.78 27.13 -11.43
N ILE A 182 -2.11 25.97 -11.54
CA ILE A 182 -1.64 25.18 -10.39
C ILE A 182 -0.66 25.99 -9.54
N GLU A 183 0.24 26.73 -10.17
CA GLU A 183 1.33 27.46 -9.51
C GLU A 183 0.77 28.55 -8.58
N HIS A 184 -0.40 29.12 -8.89
CA HIS A 184 -1.03 30.12 -8.03
C HIS A 184 -1.42 29.55 -6.66
N PHE A 185 -1.57 28.22 -6.51
CA PHE A 185 -1.83 27.61 -5.21
C PHE A 185 -0.60 27.64 -4.28
N GLU A 186 0.62 27.84 -4.79
CA GLU A 186 1.84 27.90 -3.96
C GLU A 186 1.83 29.08 -2.97
N GLU A 187 1.07 30.13 -3.28
CA GLU A 187 0.87 31.28 -2.38
C GLU A 187 -0.13 30.98 -1.23
N LEU A 188 -0.79 29.82 -1.28
CA LEU A 188 -1.68 29.33 -0.25
C LEU A 188 -1.03 28.15 0.48
N LYS A 189 -1.13 28.14 1.81
CA LYS A 189 -0.86 26.92 2.56
C LYS A 189 -1.92 25.89 2.22
N GLU A 190 -1.59 24.62 2.22
CA GLU A 190 -2.56 23.55 1.98
C GLU A 190 -3.75 23.61 2.94
N SER A 191 -3.52 23.97 4.21
CA SER A 191 -4.58 24.21 5.20
C SER A 191 -5.51 25.36 4.81
N GLU A 192 -4.98 26.41 4.20
CA GLU A 192 -5.76 27.55 3.73
C GLU A 192 -6.62 27.13 2.52
N THR A 193 -6.07 26.37 1.58
CA THR A 193 -6.82 25.80 0.45
C THR A 193 -8.02 24.97 0.94
N ILE A 194 -7.81 24.09 1.92
CA ILE A 194 -8.87 23.27 2.52
C ILE A 194 -9.96 24.15 3.17
N GLU A 195 -9.56 25.20 3.89
CA GLU A 195 -10.49 26.14 4.53
C GLU A 195 -11.28 27.00 3.53
N ILE A 196 -10.65 27.38 2.42
CA ILE A 196 -11.31 28.12 1.33
C ILE A 196 -12.34 27.22 0.66
N CYS A 197 -12.01 25.95 0.35
CA CYS A 197 -12.97 24.98 -0.19
C CYS A 197 -14.18 24.80 0.73
N GLN A 198 -13.97 24.73 2.05
CA GLN A 198 -15.07 24.67 3.01
C GLN A 198 -15.93 25.95 2.95
N THR A 199 -15.30 27.12 2.90
CA THR A 199 -16.00 28.42 2.83
C THR A 199 -16.78 28.60 1.53
N ALA A 200 -16.27 28.05 0.43
CA ALA A 200 -16.93 28.00 -0.88
C ALA A 200 -18.03 26.94 -0.98
N ASN A 201 -18.27 26.14 0.08
CA ASN A 201 -19.15 24.96 0.07
C ASN A 201 -18.77 23.89 -0.96
N LEU A 202 -17.50 23.87 -1.41
CA LEU A 202 -16.98 22.84 -2.30
C LEU A 202 -16.72 21.53 -1.55
N PHE A 203 -16.38 21.62 -0.25
CA PHE A 203 -16.21 20.48 0.63
C PHE A 203 -17.32 20.40 1.67
N SER A 204 -17.75 19.18 1.95
CA SER A 204 -18.52 18.89 3.16
C SER A 204 -17.65 19.07 4.40
N LYS A 205 -18.31 19.22 5.56
CA LYS A 205 -17.62 19.24 6.86
C LYS A 205 -16.77 17.99 7.07
N ASN A 206 -17.26 16.82 6.66
CA ASN A 206 -16.54 15.56 6.85
C ASN A 206 -15.27 15.47 6.00
N ILE A 207 -15.36 15.83 4.70
CA ILE A 207 -14.18 15.87 3.82
C ILE A 207 -13.14 16.86 4.37
N THR A 208 -13.59 18.02 4.85
CA THR A 208 -12.71 19.03 5.43
C THR A 208 -11.96 18.50 6.66
N GLU A 209 -12.64 17.81 7.57
CA GLU A 209 -12.00 17.24 8.76
C GLU A 209 -11.03 16.09 8.42
N ILE A 210 -11.39 15.21 7.46
CA ILE A 210 -10.49 14.18 6.95
C ILE A 210 -9.20 14.81 6.40
N LEU A 211 -9.32 15.80 5.51
CA LEU A 211 -8.16 16.47 4.91
C LEU A 211 -7.29 17.17 5.97
N ARG A 212 -7.90 17.85 6.95
CA ARG A 212 -7.17 18.48 8.06
C ARG A 212 -6.42 17.48 8.92
N GLU A 213 -7.06 16.36 9.24
CA GLU A 213 -6.44 15.30 10.04
C GLU A 213 -5.25 14.68 9.29
N LYS A 214 -5.44 14.33 8.01
CA LYS A 214 -4.38 13.69 7.22
C LYS A 214 -3.25 14.67 6.88
N LEU A 215 -3.53 15.97 6.75
CA LEU A 215 -2.49 17.01 6.64
C LEU A 215 -1.59 17.02 7.89
N LYS A 216 -2.19 16.99 9.09
CA LYS A 216 -1.41 16.90 10.34
C LYS A 216 -0.57 15.63 10.37
N LYS A 217 -1.14 14.50 9.96
CA LYS A 217 -0.43 13.22 9.90
C LYS A 217 0.74 13.25 8.91
N ARG A 218 0.56 13.88 7.75
CA ARG A 218 1.61 14.10 6.76
C ARG A 218 2.72 14.98 7.30
N ASN A 219 2.39 16.10 7.94
CA ASN A 219 3.39 16.98 8.57
C ASN A 219 4.24 16.21 9.59
N MET A 220 3.61 15.40 10.43
CA MET A 220 4.33 14.52 11.36
C MET A 220 5.28 13.55 10.64
N ALA A 221 4.82 12.92 9.55
CA ALA A 221 5.62 11.98 8.77
C ALA A 221 6.79 12.66 8.02
N ALA A 222 6.62 13.89 7.55
CA ALA A 222 7.61 14.63 6.77
C ALA A 222 8.70 15.29 7.63
N HIS A 223 8.39 15.70 8.86
CA HIS A 223 9.37 16.35 9.73
C HIS A 223 10.31 15.36 10.43
N PRO A 224 11.62 15.67 10.53
CA PRO A 224 12.55 14.85 11.30
C PRO A 224 12.10 14.85 12.77
N SER A 225 11.65 13.69 13.25
CA SER A 225 11.16 13.49 14.61
C SER A 225 11.37 12.03 15.03
N GLN A 226 11.28 11.77 16.33
CA GLN A 226 11.44 10.44 16.92
C GLN A 226 10.17 9.58 16.83
N ILE A 227 9.14 10.05 16.12
CA ILE A 227 7.89 9.31 15.99
C ILE A 227 8.12 8.09 15.10
N ILE A 228 7.57 6.96 15.51
CA ILE A 228 7.53 5.75 14.70
C ILE A 228 6.16 5.71 14.02
N ILE A 229 6.15 5.70 12.69
CA ILE A 229 4.94 5.50 11.90
C ILE A 229 4.81 4.01 11.59
N GLN A 230 3.73 3.41 12.07
CA GLN A 230 3.40 2.01 11.82
C GLN A 230 2.58 1.85 10.54
N GLN A 231 2.53 0.62 10.01
CA GLN A 231 1.74 0.27 8.84
C GLN A 231 0.27 0.69 8.97
N SER A 232 -0.37 0.41 10.10
CA SER A 232 -1.78 0.75 10.35
C SER A 232 -2.08 2.24 10.17
N GLN A 233 -1.10 3.10 10.46
CA GLN A 233 -1.23 4.54 10.30
C GLN A 233 -1.05 4.98 8.85
N ALA A 234 -0.26 4.25 8.06
CA ALA A 234 -0.20 4.44 6.61
C ALA A 234 -1.47 3.93 5.94
N ASP A 235 -1.99 2.76 6.35
CA ASP A 235 -3.23 2.16 5.85
C ASP A 235 -4.41 3.12 6.01
N ASP A 236 -4.52 3.72 7.20
CA ASP A 236 -5.55 4.70 7.54
C ASP A 236 -5.47 5.95 6.65
N VAL A 237 -4.28 6.55 6.48
CA VAL A 237 -4.08 7.71 5.59
C VAL A 237 -4.45 7.36 4.14
N VAL A 238 -3.96 6.22 3.64
CA VAL A 238 -4.20 5.81 2.26
C VAL A 238 -5.68 5.58 2.02
N THR A 239 -6.32 4.82 2.90
CA THR A 239 -7.74 4.47 2.77
C THR A 239 -8.61 5.72 2.78
N ASP A 240 -8.38 6.63 3.72
CA ASP A 240 -9.20 7.83 3.85
C ASP A 240 -9.03 8.79 2.69
N LEU A 241 -7.79 9.07 2.28
CA LEU A 241 -7.54 10.00 1.19
C LEU A 241 -8.03 9.46 -0.15
N VAL A 242 -7.77 8.19 -0.45
CA VAL A 242 -8.22 7.62 -1.72
C VAL A 242 -9.74 7.51 -1.77
N SER A 243 -10.35 6.92 -0.74
CA SER A 243 -11.77 6.58 -0.77
C SER A 243 -12.66 7.80 -0.64
N ASN A 244 -12.24 8.81 0.13
CA ASN A 244 -13.09 9.96 0.44
C ASN A 244 -12.68 11.25 -0.29
N VAL A 245 -11.50 11.31 -0.90
CA VAL A 245 -11.03 12.49 -1.65
C VAL A 245 -10.87 12.13 -3.12
N VAL A 246 -9.94 11.25 -3.47
CA VAL A 246 -9.62 10.97 -4.89
C VAL A 246 -10.81 10.37 -5.63
N ILE A 247 -11.50 9.39 -5.05
CA ILE A 247 -12.64 8.72 -5.70
C ILE A 247 -13.90 9.61 -5.70
N VAL A 248 -14.08 10.43 -4.67
CA VAL A 248 -15.30 11.25 -4.48
C VAL A 248 -15.27 12.51 -5.33
N LEU A 249 -14.11 13.15 -5.45
CA LEU A 249 -13.94 14.38 -6.22
C LEU A 249 -13.68 14.03 -7.68
N LYS A 250 -14.69 14.16 -8.54
CA LYS A 250 -14.60 13.94 -9.99
C LYS A 250 -14.74 15.23 -10.77
#